data_AF-A0ABD0QB72-F1
#
_entry.id   AF-A0ABD0QB72-F1
#
_cell.length_a   1.000
_cell.length_b   1.000
_cell.length_c   1.000
_cell.angle_alpha   90.00
_cell.angle_beta   90.00
_cell.angle_gamma   90.00
#
_symmetry.space_group_name_H-M   'P 1'
#
loop_
_entity.id
_entity.type
_entity.pdbx_description
1 polymer ?
#
loop_
_entity_poly.entity_id
_entity_poly.type
_entity_poly.pdbx_seq_one_letter_code
_entity_poly.pdbx_strand_id
1 'polypeptide(L)'
;MGYLHAKGIVHKDLKSKNVFHDTNKVVITDFGLFGISGVVQEGRRENELKLPHGWICYLAPEIVRKMSPGNNEDRLPFSNAADVYAFGTIWYELQARDWPITNQPVEATIWQVGSGEGIRRVLAEINLGKEVT
;
A
#
# COMPACT_ATOMS: atom_id res chain seq x y z
N MET A 1 0.95 14.49 1.97
CA MET A 1 1.16 13.67 3.19
C MET A 1 1.64 14.46 4.39
N GLY A 2 2.72 15.25 4.30
CA GLY A 2 3.24 16.02 5.45
C GLY A 2 2.19 16.88 6.19
N TYR A 3 1.28 17.53 5.45
CA TYR A 3 0.17 18.27 6.07
C TYR A 3 -0.77 17.38 6.91
N LEU A 4 -1.16 16.21 6.41
CA LEU A 4 -2.03 15.28 7.15
C LEU A 4 -1.32 14.75 8.40
N HIS A 5 -0.05 14.34 8.27
CA HIS A 5 0.76 13.85 9.39
C HIS A 5 0.98 14.93 10.46
N ALA A 6 1.20 16.18 10.07
CA ALA A 6 1.30 17.30 11.00
C ALA A 6 -0.01 17.58 11.76
N LYS A 7 -1.15 17.20 11.19
CA LYS A 7 -2.48 17.24 11.85
C LYS A 7 -2.81 15.97 12.62
N GLY A 8 -1.88 15.01 12.73
CA GLY A 8 -2.10 13.73 13.41
C GLY A 8 -2.99 12.75 12.65
N ILE A 9 -3.19 12.97 11.34
CA ILE A 9 -4.05 12.15 10.49
C ILE A 9 -3.18 11.19 9.67
N VAL A 10 -3.35 9.90 9.89
CA VAL A 10 -2.79 8.83 9.04
C VAL A 10 -3.76 8.51 7.92
N HIS A 11 -3.30 8.42 6.68
CA HIS A 11 -4.16 8.16 5.52
C HIS A 11 -4.69 6.73 5.49
N LYS A 12 -3.84 5.74 5.79
CA LYS A 12 -4.16 4.29 5.88
C LYS A 12 -4.49 3.56 4.58
N ASP A 13 -4.83 4.27 3.51
CA ASP A 13 -5.15 3.71 2.18
C ASP A 13 -4.55 4.57 1.07
N LEU A 14 -3.30 5.00 1.22
CA LEU A 14 -2.62 5.76 0.18
C LEU A 14 -2.26 4.82 -0.98
N LYS A 15 -2.78 5.10 -2.18
CA LYS A 15 -2.53 4.33 -3.41
C LYS A 15 -2.71 5.23 -4.63
N SER A 16 -2.20 4.83 -5.80
CA SER A 16 -2.29 5.64 -7.01
C SER A 16 -3.74 6.00 -7.40
N LYS A 17 -4.71 5.10 -7.14
CA LYS A 17 -6.14 5.36 -7.34
C LYS A 17 -6.71 6.51 -6.50
N ASN A 18 -6.07 6.83 -5.37
CA ASN A 18 -6.49 7.90 -4.46
C ASN A 18 -5.64 9.17 -4.65
N VAL A 19 -4.87 9.25 -5.75
CA VAL A 19 -4.07 10.41 -6.14
C VAL A 19 -4.56 10.88 -7.51
N PHE A 20 -5.26 12.01 -7.50
CA PHE A 20 -5.73 12.65 -8.72
C PHE A 20 -4.69 13.62 -9.22
N HIS A 21 -4.45 13.60 -10.53
CA HIS A 21 -3.60 14.57 -11.19
C HIS A 21 -4.40 15.29 -12.28
N ASP A 22 -4.21 16.59 -12.35
CA ASP A 22 -4.62 17.47 -13.44
C ASP A 22 -3.38 18.29 -13.84
N THR A 23 -3.45 18.97 -15.00
CA THR A 23 -2.36 19.64 -15.74
C THR A 23 -1.28 20.29 -14.87
N ASN A 24 -1.63 20.92 -13.75
CA ASN A 24 -0.68 21.49 -12.79
C ASN A 24 -1.03 21.22 -11.32
N LYS A 25 -1.86 20.22 -11.03
CA LYS A 25 -2.37 19.98 -9.68
C LYS A 25 -2.41 18.51 -9.35
N VAL A 26 -1.86 18.15 -8.19
CA VAL A 26 -1.98 16.81 -7.62
C VAL A 26 -2.77 16.89 -6.32
N VAL A 27 -3.76 16.03 -6.16
CA VAL A 27 -4.68 16.00 -5.01
C VAL A 27 -4.75 14.58 -4.45
N ILE A 28 -4.63 14.45 -3.14
CA ILE A 28 -4.78 13.19 -2.41
C ILE A 28 -6.21 13.13 -1.85
N THR A 29 -6.90 12.01 -2.02
CA THR A 29 -8.30 11.79 -1.58
C THR A 29 -8.41 10.60 -0.62
N ASP A 30 -9.60 10.38 -0.05
CA ASP A 30 -9.97 9.17 0.71
C ASP A 30 -9.10 8.86 1.94
N PHE A 31 -8.45 9.87 2.51
CA PHE A 31 -7.67 9.74 3.73
C PHE A 31 -8.57 9.48 4.95
N GLY A 32 -8.16 8.53 5.80
CA GLY A 32 -8.87 8.23 7.05
C GLY A 32 -10.15 7.42 6.89
N LEU A 33 -10.57 7.08 5.66
CA LEU A 33 -11.78 6.29 5.40
C LEU A 33 -11.58 4.78 5.62
N PHE A 34 -10.34 4.29 5.73
CA PHE A 34 -10.03 2.86 5.79
C PHE A 34 -10.72 2.11 6.96
N GLY A 35 -10.99 2.75 8.09
CA GLY A 35 -11.73 2.13 9.21
C GLY A 35 -13.25 2.31 9.18
N ILE A 36 -13.75 3.28 8.40
CA ILE A 36 -15.19 3.63 8.33
C ILE A 36 -15.84 2.94 7.13
N SER A 37 -15.07 2.70 6.07
CA SER A 37 -15.57 2.31 4.76
C SER A 37 -16.19 0.91 4.72
N GLY A 38 -16.00 0.06 5.74
CA GLY A 38 -16.73 -1.20 5.86
C GLY A 38 -16.58 -2.14 4.66
N VAL A 39 -15.64 -1.86 3.74
CA VAL A 39 -15.49 -2.54 2.43
C VAL A 39 -15.15 -4.02 2.60
N VAL A 40 -14.80 -4.42 3.81
CA VAL A 40 -14.49 -5.80 4.19
C VAL A 40 -15.48 -6.35 5.23
N GLN A 41 -16.55 -5.65 5.61
CA GLN A 41 -17.52 -6.17 6.58
C GLN A 41 -18.68 -6.94 5.93
N GLU A 42 -19.16 -6.53 4.75
CA GLU A 42 -20.20 -7.28 4.05
C GLU A 42 -19.63 -8.54 3.37
N GLY A 43 -19.75 -9.67 4.08
CA GLY A 43 -19.45 -11.00 3.56
C GLY A 43 -18.10 -11.60 3.98
N ARG A 44 -17.53 -11.20 5.12
CA ARG A 44 -16.50 -12.01 5.82
C ARG A 44 -17.14 -13.34 6.22
N ARG A 45 -16.71 -14.43 5.60
CA ARG A 45 -16.68 -15.71 6.33
C ARG A 45 -15.62 -15.56 7.41
N GLU A 46 -15.86 -16.04 8.63
CA GLU A 46 -14.94 -15.88 9.77
C GLU A 46 -13.47 -16.23 9.47
N ASN A 47 -13.23 -17.05 8.44
CA ASN A 47 -11.91 -17.53 8.04
C ASN A 47 -11.35 -16.95 6.72
N GLU A 48 -12.00 -16.00 6.06
CA GLU A 48 -11.54 -15.45 4.78
C GLU A 48 -11.20 -13.95 4.88
N LEU A 49 -10.01 -13.58 4.37
CA LEU A 49 -9.56 -12.20 4.28
C LEU A 49 -9.64 -11.74 2.82
N LYS A 50 -10.63 -10.89 2.49
CA LYS A 50 -10.81 -10.38 1.13
C LYS A 50 -9.89 -9.18 0.89
N LEU A 51 -8.89 -9.36 0.04
CA LEU A 51 -7.96 -8.31 -0.37
C LEU A 51 -8.21 -7.91 -1.82
N PRO A 52 -8.43 -6.62 -2.12
CA PRO A 52 -8.44 -6.14 -3.49
C PRO A 52 -7.09 -6.44 -4.16
N HIS A 53 -7.13 -6.91 -5.40
CA HIS A 53 -5.93 -7.20 -6.18
C HIS A 53 -5.05 -5.94 -6.32
N GLY A 54 -3.75 -6.08 -6.06
CA GLY A 54 -2.78 -4.98 -6.10
C GLY A 54 -2.71 -4.11 -4.83
N TRP A 55 -3.66 -4.23 -3.89
CA TRP A 55 -3.64 -3.41 -2.67
C TRP A 55 -2.49 -3.80 -1.73
N ILE A 56 -2.14 -5.09 -1.66
CA ILE A 56 -1.09 -5.62 -0.78
C ILE A 56 0.28 -4.95 -0.99
N CYS A 57 0.58 -4.52 -2.22
CA CYS A 57 1.87 -3.90 -2.56
C CYS A 57 2.03 -2.49 -1.97
N TYR A 58 0.94 -1.84 -1.57
CA TYR A 58 0.97 -0.55 -0.88
C TYR A 58 1.06 -0.70 0.64
N LEU A 59 0.89 -1.91 1.18
CA LEU A 59 0.90 -2.15 2.61
C LEU A 59 2.31 -2.40 3.13
N ALA A 60 2.66 -1.70 4.21
CA ALA A 60 3.93 -1.89 4.87
C ALA A 60 4.06 -3.31 5.48
N PRO A 61 5.26 -3.89 5.55
CA PRO A 61 5.47 -5.26 6.02
C PRO A 61 4.93 -5.52 7.43
N GLU A 62 4.99 -4.55 8.34
CA GLU A 62 4.41 -4.62 9.68
C GLU A 62 2.88 -4.73 9.70
N ILE A 63 2.19 -4.19 8.68
CA ILE A 63 0.75 -4.32 8.52
C ILE A 63 0.42 -5.71 7.97
N VAL A 64 1.11 -6.11 6.89
CA VAL A 64 0.90 -7.42 6.23
C VAL A 64 1.12 -8.57 7.22
N ARG A 65 2.16 -8.50 8.08
CA ARG A 65 2.44 -9.52 9.10
C ARG A 65 1.37 -9.65 10.19
N LYS A 66 0.58 -8.60 10.44
CA LYS A 66 -0.51 -8.60 11.43
C LYS A 66 -1.90 -8.81 10.81
N MET A 67 -1.95 -8.96 9.49
CA MET A 67 -3.17 -9.22 8.76
C MET A 67 -3.55 -10.68 8.96
N SER A 68 -4.72 -10.93 9.56
CA SER A 68 -5.22 -12.28 9.83
C SER A 68 -6.74 -12.30 9.71
N PRO A 69 -7.34 -13.41 9.24
CA PRO A 69 -8.79 -13.58 9.28
C PRO A 69 -9.34 -13.32 10.68
N GLY A 70 -10.43 -12.57 10.80
CA GLY A 70 -11.02 -12.20 12.10
C GLY A 70 -10.39 -10.99 12.82
N ASN A 71 -9.26 -10.44 12.36
CA ASN A 71 -8.77 -9.18 12.90
C ASN A 71 -9.61 -8.00 12.36
N ASN A 72 -10.05 -7.12 13.27
CA ASN A 72 -10.64 -5.84 12.90
C ASN A 72 -9.56 -4.92 12.34
N GLU A 73 -9.87 -4.22 11.25
CA GLU A 73 -8.98 -3.28 10.58
C GLU A 73 -8.48 -2.16 11.51
N ASP A 74 -9.29 -1.80 12.51
CA ASP A 74 -8.93 -0.84 13.56
C ASP A 74 -7.75 -1.29 14.44
N ARG A 75 -7.40 -2.57 14.42
CA ARG A 75 -6.27 -3.13 15.18
C ARG A 75 -4.97 -3.24 14.39
N LEU A 76 -4.98 -2.92 13.09
CA LEU A 76 -3.78 -2.94 12.27
C LEU A 76 -2.85 -1.77 12.64
N PRO A 77 -1.52 -1.97 12.61
CA PRO A 77 -0.54 -1.00 13.10
C PRO A 77 -0.25 0.10 12.07
N PHE A 78 -1.29 0.79 11.59
CA PHE A 78 -1.10 1.92 10.68
C PHE A 78 -0.37 3.07 11.38
N SER A 79 0.58 3.65 10.68
CA SER A 79 1.43 4.73 11.19
C SER A 79 1.80 5.71 10.07
N ASN A 80 2.38 6.86 10.42
CA ASN A 80 2.95 7.78 9.43
C ASN A 80 4.00 7.08 8.55
N ALA A 81 4.77 6.15 9.10
CA ALA A 81 5.76 5.38 8.35
C ALA A 81 5.12 4.43 7.33
N ALA A 82 3.94 3.86 7.65
CA ALA A 82 3.20 3.04 6.70
C ALA A 82 2.71 3.85 5.49
N ASP A 83 2.25 5.08 5.69
CA ASP A 83 1.90 5.98 4.59
C ASP A 83 3.13 6.34 3.73
N VAL A 84 4.31 6.48 4.34
CA VAL A 84 5.57 6.70 3.61
C VAL A 84 5.95 5.49 2.76
N TYR A 85 5.74 4.27 3.29
CA TYR A 85 5.94 3.04 2.52
C TYR A 85 5.03 2.99 1.30
N ALA A 86 3.73 3.27 1.49
CA ALA A 86 2.76 3.33 0.40
C ALA A 86 3.12 4.37 -0.66
N PHE A 87 3.64 5.54 -0.25
CA PHE A 87 4.21 6.53 -1.16
C PHE A 87 5.41 5.97 -1.94
N GLY A 88 6.27 5.17 -1.31
CA GLY A 88 7.37 4.46 -1.99
C GLY A 88 6.88 3.51 -3.09
N THR A 89 5.77 2.82 -2.87
CA THR A 89 5.12 1.99 -3.91
C THR A 89 4.60 2.84 -5.07
N ILE A 90 3.98 4.00 -4.79
CA ILE A 90 3.56 4.96 -5.83
C ILE A 90 4.77 5.49 -6.60
N TRP A 91 5.88 5.80 -5.90
CA TRP A 91 7.11 6.23 -6.54
C TRP A 91 7.66 5.16 -7.49
N TYR A 92 7.67 3.89 -7.07
CA TYR A 92 8.02 2.79 -7.96
C TYR A 92 7.11 2.73 -9.19
N GLU A 93 5.79 2.82 -9.00
CA GLU A 93 4.79 2.78 -10.08
C GLU A 93 4.99 3.93 -11.09
N LEU A 94 5.36 5.13 -10.63
CA LEU A 94 5.66 6.25 -11.52
C LEU A 94 6.86 5.98 -12.43
N GLN A 95 7.85 5.25 -11.92
CA GLN A 95 9.11 4.99 -12.61
C GLN A 95 9.03 3.75 -13.51
N ALA A 96 8.53 2.64 -12.97
CA ALA A 96 8.42 1.35 -13.66
C ALA A 96 7.16 1.25 -14.55
N ARG A 97 6.16 2.12 -14.35
CA ARG A 97 4.83 2.06 -14.99
C ARG A 97 4.07 0.76 -14.69
N ASP A 98 4.50 0.02 -13.68
CA ASP A 98 3.90 -1.24 -13.24
C ASP A 98 4.08 -1.40 -11.72
N TRP A 99 3.39 -2.37 -11.12
CA TRP A 99 3.54 -2.68 -9.70
C TRP A 99 4.85 -3.43 -9.40
N PRO A 100 5.39 -3.31 -8.18
CA PRO A 100 6.64 -3.98 -7.81
C PRO A 100 6.60 -5.49 -7.98
N ILE A 101 5.47 -6.11 -7.67
CA ILE A 101 5.28 -7.56 -7.75
C ILE A 101 4.06 -7.79 -8.62
N THR A 102 4.28 -8.42 -9.78
CA THR A 102 3.25 -8.82 -10.74
C THR A 102 3.34 -10.32 -11.02
N ASN A 103 2.24 -10.90 -11.51
CA ASN A 103 2.14 -12.31 -11.92
C ASN A 103 2.53 -13.35 -10.83
N GLN A 104 2.33 -13.01 -9.55
CA GLN A 104 2.51 -13.93 -8.43
C GLN A 104 1.15 -14.24 -7.78
N PRO A 105 0.94 -15.44 -7.22
CA PRO A 105 -0.23 -15.71 -6.41
C PRO A 105 -0.26 -14.81 -5.17
N VAL A 106 -1.45 -14.54 -4.64
CA VAL A 106 -1.64 -13.57 -3.54
C VAL A 106 -0.86 -13.98 -2.28
N GLU A 107 -0.79 -15.28 -1.99
CA GLU A 107 -0.06 -15.83 -0.85
C GLU A 107 1.45 -15.62 -0.97
N ALA A 108 2.00 -15.78 -2.19
CA ALA A 108 3.41 -15.50 -2.44
C ALA A 108 3.70 -14.00 -2.29
N THR A 109 2.80 -13.15 -2.78
CA THR A 109 2.91 -11.70 -2.64
C THR A 109 2.85 -11.28 -1.17
N ILE A 110 1.95 -11.84 -0.37
CA ILE A 110 1.87 -11.64 1.08
C ILE A 110 3.20 -11.99 1.75
N TRP A 111 3.78 -13.14 1.42
CA TRP A 111 5.05 -13.57 2.00
C TRP A 111 6.21 -12.65 1.58
N GLN A 112 6.29 -12.28 0.31
CA GLN A 112 7.33 -11.41 -0.25
C GLN A 112 7.29 -10.00 0.36
N VAL A 113 6.10 -9.43 0.55
CA VAL A 113 5.91 -8.12 1.20
C VAL A 113 6.14 -8.24 2.71
N GLY A 114 5.54 -9.24 3.37
CA GLY A 114 5.64 -9.43 4.81
C GLY A 114 7.05 -9.75 5.32
N SER A 115 7.87 -10.44 4.52
CA SER A 115 9.30 -10.68 4.81
C SER A 115 10.16 -9.45 4.55
N GLY A 116 9.71 -8.50 3.71
CA GLY A 116 10.47 -7.34 3.26
C GLY A 116 11.58 -7.67 2.24
N GLU A 117 11.82 -8.95 1.96
CA GLU A 117 12.87 -9.41 1.04
C GLU A 117 12.44 -9.28 -0.42
N GLY A 118 11.16 -9.51 -0.73
CA GLY A 118 10.66 -9.45 -2.11
C GLY A 118 10.84 -8.07 -2.72
N ILE A 119 10.38 -7.03 -2.04
CA ILE A 119 10.52 -5.64 -2.50
C ILE A 119 11.99 -5.22 -2.58
N ARG A 120 12.84 -5.68 -1.66
CA ARG A 120 14.28 -5.40 -1.70
C ARG A 120 14.94 -5.97 -2.97
N ARG A 121 14.58 -7.19 -3.36
CA ARG A 121 15.10 -7.81 -4.60
C ARG A 121 14.63 -7.06 -5.84
N VAL A 122 13.35 -6.73 -5.91
CA VAL A 122 12.79 -5.93 -7.01
C VAL A 122 13.55 -4.62 -7.18
N LEU A 123 13.81 -3.90 -6.08
CA LEU A 123 14.56 -2.65 -6.10
C LEU A 123 16.05 -2.82 -6.44
N ALA A 124 16.63 -4.00 -6.21
CA ALA A 124 18.01 -4.30 -6.58
C ALA A 124 18.16 -4.66 -8.07
N GLU A 125 17.11 -5.23 -8.66
CA GLU A 125 17.08 -5.66 -10.06
C GLU A 125 16.61 -4.53 -11.01
N ILE A 126 15.87 -3.55 -10.49
CA ILE A 126 15.35 -2.47 -11.31
C ILE A 126 16.48 -1.57 -11.83
N ASN A 127 16.69 -1.62 -13.14
CA ASN A 127 17.67 -0.79 -13.82
C ASN A 127 17.00 0.52 -14.25
N LEU A 128 16.80 1.42 -13.30
CA LEU A 128 16.41 2.80 -13.61
C LEU A 128 17.60 3.43 -14.32
N GLY A 129 17.47 3.66 -15.63
CA GLY A 129 18.55 4.17 -16.47
C GLY A 129 19.27 5.31 -15.77
N LYS A 130 20.61 5.20 -15.68
CA LYS A 130 21.47 6.25 -15.09
C LYS A 130 21.04 7.59 -15.66
N GLU A 131 20.79 8.56 -14.79
CA GLU A 131 20.42 9.92 -15.17
C GLU A 131 21.34 10.41 -16.30
N VAL A 132 20.72 10.88 -17.39
CA VAL A 132 21.42 11.62 -18.43
C VAL A 132 21.94 12.89 -17.76
N THR A 133 23.26 12.97 -17.64
CA THR A 133 24.00 14.14 -17.14
C THR A 133 24.01 15.25 -18.17
#